data_AF-A0A1A9EUE1-F1
#
_entry.id   AF-A0A1A9EUE1-F1
#
_cell.length_a   1.000
_cell.length_b   1.000
_cell.length_c   1.000
_cell.angle_alpha   90.00
_cell.angle_beta   90.00
_cell.angle_gamma   90.00
#
_symmetry.space_group_name_H-M   'P 1'
#
loop_
_entity.id
_entity.type
_entity.pdbx_description
1 polymer ?
#
loop_
_entity_poly.entity_id
_entity_poly.type
_entity_poly.pdbx_seq_one_letter_code
_entity_poly.pdbx_strand_id
1 'polypeptide(L)'
;MSPATSIWQRLLARWRPDRCRSLIMLGIDSGCHRWHGALSEGSAFRIRVFIDDEPWNHRTRIGDAPVHYPSELLALLQKHRACALLQVEDNARPAIDATMLDEIARLKIPLLTLPAQLPRDPAAVLRQMLTSRAPER
;
A
#
# COMPACT_ATOMS: atom_id res chain seq x y z
N MET A 1 -33.43 2.84 -15.97
CA MET A 1 -32.74 2.44 -14.72
C MET A 1 -31.38 3.10 -14.72
N SER A 2 -31.24 4.22 -14.02
CA SER A 2 -29.99 4.99 -13.96
C SER A 2 -29.00 4.28 -13.02
N PRO A 3 -27.75 4.02 -13.40
CA PRO A 3 -26.76 3.53 -12.45
C PRO A 3 -26.43 4.68 -11.51
N ALA A 4 -26.66 4.46 -10.22
CA ALA A 4 -26.30 5.42 -9.17
C ALA A 4 -24.81 5.77 -9.33
N THR A 5 -24.54 7.01 -9.74
CA THR A 5 -23.19 7.54 -9.87
C THR A 5 -22.58 7.54 -8.48
N SER A 6 -21.77 6.52 -8.22
CA SER A 6 -21.35 6.26 -6.87
C SER A 6 -20.42 7.37 -6.41
N ILE A 7 -20.61 7.79 -5.16
CA ILE A 7 -19.80 8.78 -4.44
C ILE A 7 -18.29 8.48 -4.60
N TRP A 8 -17.95 7.23 -4.88
CA TRP A 8 -16.64 6.70 -5.23
C TRP A 8 -15.95 7.41 -6.39
N GLN A 9 -16.66 7.86 -7.43
CA GLN A 9 -16.03 8.58 -8.56
C GLN A 9 -15.55 9.99 -8.20
N ARG A 10 -16.22 10.67 -7.25
CA ARG A 10 -15.87 12.05 -6.85
C ARG A 10 -14.70 12.12 -5.87
N LEU A 11 -14.44 11.05 -5.11
CA LEU A 11 -13.31 10.98 -4.19
C LEU A 11 -11.99 10.61 -4.89
N LEU A 12 -12.05 9.98 -6.06
CA LEU A 12 -10.88 9.62 -6.89
C LEU A 12 -10.20 10.83 -7.55
N ALA A 13 -10.89 11.96 -7.72
CA ALA A 13 -10.35 13.16 -8.37
C ALA A 13 -9.34 13.95 -7.51
N ARG A 14 -9.09 13.54 -6.26
CA ARG A 14 -8.18 14.25 -5.33
C ARG A 14 -6.85 13.52 -5.11
N TRP A 15 -6.51 12.63 -6.02
CA TRP A 15 -5.24 11.92 -6.07
C TRP A 15 -4.14 12.87 -6.54
N ARG A 16 -3.42 13.44 -5.57
CA ARG A 16 -2.26 14.31 -5.79
C ARG A 16 -0.98 13.56 -5.40
N PRO A 17 -0.17 13.09 -6.38
CA PRO A 17 1.06 12.36 -6.09
C PRO A 17 2.05 13.19 -5.24
N ASP A 18 1.99 14.52 -5.36
CA ASP A 18 2.74 15.50 -4.57
C ASP A 18 2.41 15.54 -3.07
N ARG A 19 1.30 14.89 -2.64
CA ARG A 19 0.90 14.80 -1.22
C ARG A 19 0.77 13.37 -0.71
N CYS A 20 1.17 12.36 -1.49
CA CYS A 20 1.10 11.00 -0.98
C CYS A 20 2.12 10.78 0.14
N ARG A 21 1.62 10.35 1.31
CA ARG A 21 2.46 9.91 2.43
C ARG A 21 2.07 8.55 3.01
N SER A 22 0.91 7.99 2.66
CA SER A 22 0.41 6.75 3.24
C SER A 22 0.60 5.58 2.29
N LEU A 23 1.19 4.50 2.80
CA LEU A 23 1.44 3.26 2.07
C LEU A 23 0.84 2.07 2.85
N ILE A 24 0.48 1.00 2.14
CA ILE A 24 0.09 -0.28 2.73
C ILE A 24 1.08 -1.34 2.27
N MET A 25 1.60 -2.14 3.20
CA MET A 25 2.55 -3.22 2.91
C MET A 25 1.84 -4.58 2.85
N LEU A 26 2.20 -5.40 1.88
CA LEU A 26 1.74 -6.78 1.73
C LEU A 26 2.81 -7.73 2.28
N GLY A 27 2.40 -8.60 3.20
CA GLY A 27 3.26 -9.51 3.95
C GLY A 27 3.95 -8.85 5.14
N ILE A 28 4.48 -9.68 6.04
CA ILE A 28 5.14 -9.24 7.29
C ILE A 28 6.57 -9.75 7.44
N ASP A 29 7.19 -10.28 6.39
CA ASP A 29 8.53 -10.86 6.52
C ASP A 29 9.61 -9.84 6.90
N SER A 30 10.82 -10.33 7.15
CA SER A 30 11.98 -9.50 7.53
C SER A 30 12.23 -8.31 6.60
N GLY A 31 11.96 -8.44 5.29
CA GLY A 31 12.04 -7.34 4.32
C GLY A 31 11.05 -6.22 4.62
N CYS A 32 9.82 -6.56 4.98
CA CYS A 32 8.76 -5.63 5.35
C CYS A 32 9.13 -4.84 6.62
N HIS A 33 9.72 -5.54 7.61
CA HIS A 33 10.25 -4.90 8.82
C HIS A 33 11.37 -3.90 8.52
N ARG A 34 12.33 -4.24 7.65
CA ARG A 34 13.44 -3.34 7.27
C ARG A 34 12.90 -2.07 6.61
N TRP A 35 11.98 -2.23 5.66
CA TRP A 35 11.37 -1.09 4.97
C TRP A 35 10.54 -0.20 5.90
N HIS A 36 9.81 -0.78 6.86
CA HIS A 36 9.07 -0.02 7.86
C HIS A 36 9.97 0.79 8.78
N GLY A 37 11.04 0.17 9.30
CA GLY A 37 12.03 0.88 10.12
C GLY A 37 12.67 2.04 9.35
N ALA A 38 12.98 1.84 8.07
CA ALA A 38 13.61 2.84 7.23
C ALA A 38 12.70 4.01 6.82
N LEU A 39 11.38 3.78 6.81
CA LEU A 39 10.35 4.80 6.51
C LEU A 39 9.65 5.32 7.77
N SER A 40 10.30 5.17 8.93
CA SER A 40 9.78 5.61 10.23
C SER A 40 9.85 7.14 10.39
N GLU A 41 9.83 7.66 11.62
CA GLU A 41 9.68 9.10 11.89
C GLU A 41 10.70 9.98 11.15
N GLY A 42 10.20 11.01 10.45
CA GLY A 42 10.99 11.91 9.62
C GLY A 42 10.93 11.61 8.11
N SER A 43 10.47 10.41 7.70
CA SER A 43 10.25 10.08 6.29
C SER A 43 9.04 10.82 5.70
N ALA A 44 9.12 11.16 4.41
CA ALA A 44 7.99 11.67 3.64
C ALA A 44 6.86 10.64 3.46
N PHE A 45 7.19 9.36 3.58
CA PHE A 45 6.27 8.23 3.46
C PHE A 45 6.19 7.45 4.76
N ARG A 46 5.01 6.90 5.05
CA ARG A 46 4.78 6.02 6.18
C ARG A 46 3.92 4.83 5.76
N ILE A 47 4.39 3.63 6.09
CA ILE A 47 3.59 2.41 6.00
C ILE A 47 2.60 2.44 7.17
N ARG A 48 1.31 2.50 6.85
CA ARG A 48 0.24 2.65 7.85
C ARG A 48 -0.29 1.33 8.36
N VAL A 49 -0.24 0.30 7.53
CA VAL A 49 -0.87 -1.00 7.75
C VAL A 49 -0.07 -2.06 7.00
N PHE A 50 -0.03 -3.25 7.57
CA PHE A 50 0.43 -4.48 6.93
C PHE A 50 -0.74 -5.41 6.67
N ILE A 51 -0.64 -6.18 5.59
CA ILE A 51 -1.65 -7.16 5.19
C ILE A 51 -1.03 -8.54 5.22
N ASP A 52 -1.66 -9.46 5.92
CA ASP A 52 -1.19 -10.82 6.06
C ASP A 52 -2.38 -11.78 6.19
N ASP A 53 -2.29 -12.95 5.59
CA ASP A 53 -3.33 -13.98 5.60
C ASP A 53 -3.11 -15.04 6.68
N GLU A 54 -1.98 -15.03 7.38
CA GLU A 54 -1.74 -15.99 8.45
C GLU A 54 -2.59 -15.63 9.70
N PRO A 55 -3.40 -16.57 10.21
CA PRO A 55 -4.37 -16.28 11.25
C PRO A 55 -3.74 -15.88 12.59
N TRP A 56 -2.51 -16.30 12.87
CA TRP A 56 -1.79 -15.96 14.10
C TRP A 56 -1.17 -14.55 14.10
N ASN A 57 -1.03 -13.92 12.93
CA ASN A 57 -0.47 -12.56 12.83
C ASN A 57 -1.54 -11.46 12.99
N HIS A 58 -2.82 -11.81 12.97
CA HIS A 58 -3.90 -10.85 13.10
C HIS A 58 -3.88 -10.15 14.46
N ARG A 59 -3.98 -8.81 14.46
CA ARG A 59 -3.84 -7.91 15.62
C ARG A 59 -2.43 -7.74 16.17
N THR A 60 -1.42 -8.33 15.52
CA THR A 60 -0.04 -7.96 15.80
C THR A 60 0.27 -6.58 15.23
N ARG A 61 1.38 -6.00 15.66
CA ARG A 61 1.88 -4.70 15.18
C ARG A 61 3.33 -4.84 14.77
N ILE A 62 3.68 -4.17 13.68
CA ILE A 62 5.06 -3.97 13.26
C ILE A 62 5.38 -2.50 13.51
N GLY A 63 6.14 -2.25 14.57
CA GLY A 63 6.32 -0.90 15.11
C GLY A 63 4.98 -0.27 15.51
N ASP A 64 4.61 0.84 14.87
CA ASP A 64 3.35 1.56 15.10
C ASP A 64 2.17 1.08 14.23
N ALA A 65 2.42 0.24 13.23
CA ALA A 65 1.44 -0.14 12.22
C ALA A 65 0.80 -1.51 12.50
N PRO A 66 -0.54 -1.62 12.49
CA PRO A 66 -1.25 -2.89 12.70
C PRO A 66 -1.18 -3.81 11.48
N VAL A 67 -1.31 -5.11 11.75
CA VAL A 67 -1.49 -6.17 10.74
C VAL A 67 -2.98 -6.50 10.61
N HIS A 68 -3.48 -6.55 9.38
CA HIS A 68 -4.87 -6.80 9.01
C HIS A 68 -4.98 -7.89 7.96
N TYR A 69 -6.18 -8.43 7.78
CA TYR A 69 -6.43 -9.44 6.74
C TYR A 69 -6.57 -8.82 5.35
N PRO A 70 -6.31 -9.58 4.27
CA PRO A 70 -6.54 -9.15 2.89
C PRO A 70 -7.98 -8.66 2.66
N SER A 71 -8.97 -9.29 3.28
CA SER A 71 -10.38 -8.91 3.19
C SER A 71 -10.67 -7.45 3.60
N GLU A 72 -9.81 -6.84 4.41
CA GLU A 72 -9.95 -5.45 4.85
C GLU A 72 -9.22 -4.44 3.94
N LEU A 73 -8.44 -4.93 2.97
CA LEU A 73 -7.51 -4.12 2.17
C LEU A 73 -8.18 -2.93 1.49
N LEU A 74 -9.35 -3.14 0.88
CA LEU A 74 -10.08 -2.06 0.20
C LEU A 74 -10.50 -0.94 1.17
N ALA A 75 -11.04 -1.32 2.33
CA ALA A 75 -11.45 -0.37 3.35
C ALA A 75 -10.25 0.40 3.91
N LEU A 76 -9.11 -0.28 4.10
CA LEU A 76 -7.87 0.33 4.60
C LEU A 76 -7.24 1.29 3.60
N LEU A 77 -7.23 0.94 2.30
CA LEU A 77 -6.77 1.80 1.22
C LEU A 77 -7.52 3.14 1.24
N GLN A 78 -8.85 3.09 1.39
CA GLN A 78 -9.70 4.27 1.47
C GLN A 78 -9.51 5.05 2.77
N LYS A 79 -9.55 4.36 3.91
CA LYS A 79 -9.40 4.94 5.26
C LYS A 79 -8.09 5.72 5.40
N HIS A 80 -6.99 5.13 4.94
CA HIS A 80 -5.65 5.72 5.07
C HIS A 80 -5.28 6.63 3.89
N ARG A 81 -6.14 6.72 2.87
CA ARG A 81 -5.84 7.37 1.59
C ARG A 81 -4.47 6.92 1.05
N ALA A 82 -4.26 5.60 1.09
CA ALA A 82 -3.00 5.02 0.68
C ALA A 82 -2.81 5.23 -0.82
N CYS A 83 -1.61 5.65 -1.24
CA CYS A 83 -1.35 5.87 -2.65
C CYS A 83 -0.64 4.72 -3.35
N ALA A 84 -0.17 3.72 -2.61
CA ALA A 84 0.42 2.53 -3.18
C ALA A 84 0.28 1.34 -2.23
N LEU A 85 0.19 0.17 -2.85
CA LEU A 85 0.48 -1.10 -2.21
C LEU A 85 1.96 -1.39 -2.42
N LEU A 86 2.62 -1.86 -1.37
CA LEU A 86 4.02 -2.26 -1.40
C LEU A 86 4.10 -3.77 -1.21
N GLN A 87 4.97 -4.41 -1.96
CA GLN A 87 5.41 -5.78 -1.71
C GLN A 87 6.93 -5.79 -1.80
N VAL A 88 7.61 -6.67 -1.07
CA VAL A 88 9.06 -6.83 -1.21
C VAL A 88 9.35 -7.98 -2.17
N GLU A 89 10.41 -7.86 -2.97
CA GLU A 89 10.91 -8.94 -3.82
C GLU A 89 11.18 -10.19 -3.00
N ASP A 90 10.84 -11.35 -3.56
CA ASP A 90 11.01 -12.69 -2.98
C ASP A 90 10.26 -12.95 -1.66
N ASN A 91 9.46 -12.00 -1.17
CA ASN A 91 8.58 -12.22 -0.03
C ASN A 91 7.29 -12.97 -0.43
N ALA A 92 6.75 -13.71 0.54
CA ALA A 92 5.44 -14.31 0.39
C ALA A 92 4.39 -13.20 0.28
N ARG A 93 3.48 -13.34 -0.69
CA ARG A 93 2.33 -12.45 -0.81
C ARG A 93 1.13 -13.09 -0.14
N PRO A 94 0.35 -12.32 0.64
CA PRO A 94 -0.90 -12.84 1.14
C PRO A 94 -1.83 -13.17 -0.03
N ALA A 95 -2.70 -14.16 0.18
CA ALA A 95 -3.72 -14.50 -0.80
C ALA A 95 -4.72 -13.36 -0.95
N ILE A 96 -4.70 -12.69 -2.11
CA ILE A 96 -5.68 -11.67 -2.50
C ILE A 96 -6.53 -12.25 -3.62
N ASP A 97 -7.85 -12.26 -3.44
CA ASP A 97 -8.76 -12.79 -4.45
C ASP A 97 -8.85 -11.90 -5.71
N ALA A 98 -9.30 -12.48 -6.81
CA ALA A 98 -9.38 -11.79 -8.10
C ALA A 98 -10.35 -10.59 -8.09
N THR A 99 -11.43 -10.66 -7.30
CA THR A 99 -12.42 -9.56 -7.21
C THR A 99 -11.79 -8.35 -6.55
N MET A 100 -11.02 -8.55 -5.49
CA MET A 100 -10.29 -7.51 -4.80
C MET A 100 -9.19 -6.90 -5.69
N LEU A 101 -8.48 -7.73 -6.46
CA LEU A 101 -7.51 -7.24 -7.45
C LEU A 101 -8.17 -6.33 -8.50
N ASP A 102 -9.35 -6.70 -9.01
CA ASP A 102 -10.11 -5.88 -9.95
C ASP A 102 -10.55 -4.55 -9.33
N GLU A 103 -10.97 -4.55 -8.07
CA GLU A 103 -11.34 -3.32 -7.35
C GLU A 103 -10.13 -2.40 -7.12
N ILE A 104 -8.99 -2.95 -6.71
CA ILE A 104 -7.74 -2.20 -6.54
C ILE A 104 -7.30 -1.59 -7.88
N ALA A 105 -7.42 -2.35 -8.98
CA ALA A 105 -7.10 -1.86 -10.32
C ALA A 105 -8.00 -0.67 -10.71
N ARG A 106 -9.30 -0.73 -10.39
CA ARG A 106 -10.25 0.39 -10.62
C ARG A 106 -9.91 1.64 -9.80
N LEU A 107 -9.37 1.46 -8.59
CA LEU A 107 -8.91 2.57 -7.75
C LEU A 107 -7.62 3.23 -8.27
N LYS A 108 -6.98 2.68 -9.32
CA LYS A 108 -5.71 3.15 -9.88
C LYS A 108 -4.58 3.23 -8.84
N ILE A 109 -4.61 2.33 -7.86
CA ILE A 109 -3.58 2.25 -6.81
C ILE A 109 -2.43 1.41 -7.38
N PRO A 110 -1.22 1.97 -7.58
CA PRO A 110 -0.09 1.18 -8.03
C PRO A 110 0.33 0.16 -6.96
N LEU A 111 0.61 -1.07 -7.42
CA LEU A 111 1.39 -2.06 -6.68
C LEU A 111 2.87 -1.87 -7.02
N LEU A 112 3.69 -1.58 -6.02
CA LEU A 112 5.13 -1.38 -6.14
C LEU A 112 5.88 -2.56 -5.53
N THR A 113 6.77 -3.16 -6.32
CA THR A 113 7.70 -4.19 -5.83
C THR A 113 8.99 -3.50 -5.37
N LEU A 114 9.23 -3.54 -4.06
CA LEU A 114 10.42 -2.99 -3.43
C LEU A 114 11.55 -4.02 -3.44
N PRO A 115 12.80 -3.60 -3.62
CA PRO A 115 13.92 -4.52 -3.58
C PRO A 115 14.06 -5.17 -2.20
N ALA A 116 14.51 -6.43 -2.18
CA ALA A 116 14.76 -7.18 -0.94
C ALA A 116 15.84 -6.50 -0.06
N GLN A 117 16.81 -5.87 -0.71
CA GLN A 117 17.85 -5.08 -0.04
C GLN A 117 17.41 -3.63 0.11
N LEU A 118 17.61 -3.07 1.31
CA LEU A 118 17.25 -1.69 1.59
C LEU A 118 18.24 -0.74 0.89
N PRO A 119 17.78 0.16 0.01
CA PRO A 119 18.65 1.13 -0.64
C PRO A 119 19.12 2.20 0.35
N ARG A 120 20.16 2.95 -0.03
CA ARG A 120 20.74 4.03 0.79
C ARG A 120 19.75 5.18 1.07
N ASP A 121 18.87 5.49 0.12
CA ASP A 121 17.77 6.45 0.30
C ASP A 121 16.42 5.81 -0.10
N PRO A 122 15.75 5.12 0.84
CA PRO A 122 14.46 4.45 0.62
C PRO A 122 13.36 5.39 0.15
N ALA A 123 13.34 6.62 0.67
CA ALA A 123 12.31 7.60 0.34
C ALA A 123 12.49 8.16 -1.08
N ALA A 124 13.73 8.35 -1.55
CA ALA A 124 14.00 8.75 -2.92
C ALA A 124 13.57 7.68 -3.93
N VAL A 125 13.89 6.41 -3.65
CA VAL A 125 13.47 5.28 -4.49
C VAL A 125 11.95 5.20 -4.59
N LEU A 126 11.23 5.28 -3.47
CA LEU A 126 9.76 5.30 -3.49
C LEU A 126 9.19 6.48 -4.28
N ARG A 127 9.76 7.68 -4.12
CA ARG A 127 9.38 8.87 -4.90
C ARG A 127 9.53 8.61 -6.40
N GLN A 128 10.65 8.03 -6.82
CA GLN A 128 10.91 7.71 -8.21
C GLN A 128 9.90 6.69 -8.74
N MET A 129 9.68 5.59 -8.01
CA MET A 129 8.73 4.53 -8.39
C MET A 129 7.30 5.05 -8.54
N LEU A 130 6.85 5.90 -7.62
CA LEU A 130 5.53 6.54 -7.66
C LEU A 130 5.39 7.50 -8.86
N THR A 131 6.46 8.21 -9.20
CA THR A 131 6.47 9.16 -10.33
C THR A 131 6.47 8.43 -11.67
N SER A 132 7.23 7.34 -11.81
CA SER A 132 7.29 6.52 -13.03
C SER A 132 6.01 5.70 -13.29
N ARG A 133 5.14 5.54 -12.28
CA ARG A 133 3.87 4.79 -12.37
C ARG A 133 2.64 5.70 -12.42
N ALA A 134 2.81 7.02 -12.35
CA ALA A 134 1.71 7.95 -12.55
C ALA A 134 1.24 7.83 -14.01
N PRO A 135 -0.06 7.63 -14.28
CA PRO A 135 -0.55 7.59 -15.65
C PRO A 135 -0.23 8.92 -16.33
N GLU A 136 0.41 8.86 -17.51
CA GLU A 136 0.50 10.01 -18.40
C GLU A 136 -0.93 10.53 -18.65
N ARG A 137 -1.05 11.85 -18.63
CA ARG A 137 -2.31 12.61 -18.57
C ARG A 137 -3.28 12.28 -19.69
#